data_AF-A0AAU5RZ16-F1
#
_entry.id   AF-A0AAU5RZ16-F1
#
_cell.length_a   1.000
_cell.length_b   1.000
_cell.length_c   1.000
_cell.angle_alpha   90.00
_cell.angle_beta   90.00
_cell.angle_gamma   90.00
#
_symmetry.space_group_name_H-M   'P 1'
#
loop_
_entity.id
_entity.type
_entity.pdbx_description
1 polymer ?
#
loop_
_entity_poly.entity_id
_entity_poly.type
_entity_poly.pdbx_seq_one_letter_code
_entity_poly.pdbx_strand_id
1 'polypeptide(L)' 'MGMTIAVYRVNPMSGERTTVRDRYDVQPATLPTPLSSALPPCGCKRCRRSRHTEPATPPDHR' A
#
# COMPACT_ATOMS: atom_id res chain seq x y z
N MET A 1 -2.05 22.44 13.12
CA MET A 1 -0.65 22.00 13.31
C MET A 1 -0.30 21.10 12.14
N GLY A 2 0.70 21.46 11.32
CA GLY A 2 1.11 20.69 10.14
C GLY A 2 2.00 19.49 10.52
N MET A 3 2.11 18.51 9.62
CA MET A 3 3.04 17.39 9.76
C MET A 3 4.28 17.65 8.90
N THR A 4 5.47 17.45 9.45
CA THR A 4 6.73 17.55 8.71
C THR A 4 7.36 16.18 8.51
N ILE A 5 7.89 15.91 7.32
CA ILE A 5 8.64 14.68 7.03
C ILE A 5 10.09 15.03 6.68
N ALA A 6 11.03 14.27 7.23
CA ALA A 6 12.44 14.26 6.88
C ALA A 6 12.79 12.89 6.27
N VAL A 7 13.66 12.85 5.26
CA VAL A 7 14.05 11.62 4.55
C VAL A 7 15.56 11.46 4.61
N TYR A 8 15.99 10.29 5.06
CA TYR A 8 17.41 9.91 5.17
C TYR A 8 17.67 8.62 4.40
N ARG A 9 18.85 8.53 3.78
CA ARG A 9 19.45 7.25 3.39
C ARG A 9 20.34 6.78 4.53
N VAL A 10 20.24 5.51 4.89
CA VAL A 10 21.04 4.89 5.95
C VAL A 10 22.02 3.92 5.31
N ASN A 11 23.31 4.07 5.61
CA ASN A 11 24.31 3.08 5.26
C ASN A 11 24.08 1.82 6.14
N PRO A 12 23.81 0.64 5.57
CA PRO A 12 23.49 -0.55 6.35
C PRO A 12 24.70 -1.13 7.10
N MET A 13 25.93 -0.79 6.68
CA MET A 13 27.16 -1.30 7.28
C MET A 13 27.65 -0.42 8.42
N SER A 14 27.61 0.91 8.25
CA SER A 14 28.10 1.88 9.24
C SER A 14 27.01 2.54 10.08
N GLY A 15 25.74 2.46 9.66
CA GLY A 15 24.63 3.18 10.29
C GLY A 15 24.59 4.68 10.00
N GLU A 16 25.54 5.19 9.21
CA GLU A 16 25.62 6.61 8.87
C GLU A 16 24.39 7.06 8.07
N ARG A 17 23.92 8.28 8.35
CA ARG A 17 22.72 8.86 7.72
C ARG A 17 23.13 10.00 6.79
N THR A 18 22.67 9.93 5.54
CA THR A 18 22.76 11.03 4.59
C THR A 18 21.37 11.63 4.41
N THR A 19 21.26 12.94 4.63
CA THR A 19 20.00 13.67 4.43
C THR A 19 19.68 13.72 2.94
N VAL A 20 18.52 13.17 2.57
CA VAL A 20 17.95 13.32 1.22
C VAL A 20 16.98 14.51 1.19
N ARG A 21 16.25 14.70 2.29
CA ARG A 21 15.31 15.81 2.45
C ARG A 21 15.23 16.20 3.92
N ASP A 22 15.55 17.45 4.23
CA ASP A 22 15.67 17.93 5.61
C ASP A 22 14.30 18.17 6.25
N ARG A 23 13.52 19.11 5.74
CA ARG A 23 12.15 19.35 6.17
C ARG A 23 11.22 19.61 5.01
N TYR A 24 10.12 18.89 4.99
CA TYR A 24 9.01 19.14 4.09
C TYR A 24 7.70 19.16 4.85
N ASP A 25 7.01 20.30 4.80
CA ASP A 25 5.64 20.43 5.27
C ASP A 25 4.71 19.64 4.37
N VAL A 26 4.00 18.69 4.98
CA VAL A 26 3.09 17.78 4.29
C VAL A 26 1.68 18.12 4.73
N GLN A 27 0.85 18.50 3.76
CA GLN A 27 -0.57 18.65 4.01
C GLN A 27 -1.21 17.27 4.15
N PRO A 28 -2.09 17.06 5.15
CA PRO A 28 -2.88 15.84 5.25
C PRO A 28 -3.65 15.60 3.94
N ALA A 29 -3.65 14.37 3.46
CA ALA A 29 -4.49 14.00 2.33
C ALA A 29 -5.97 14.22 2.72
N THR A 30 -6.68 15.04 1.96
CA THR A 30 -8.10 15.37 2.18
C THR A 30 -9.04 14.24 1.74
N LEU A 31 -8.56 13.36 0.88
CA LEU A 31 -9.27 12.19 0.38
C LEU A 31 -8.35 10.98 0.55
N PRO A 32 -8.86 9.81 0.99
CA PRO A 32 -8.09 8.59 0.91
C PRO A 32 -7.68 8.41 -0.55
N THR A 33 -6.39 8.18 -0.79
CA THR A 33 -5.89 7.81 -2.12
C THR A 33 -6.75 6.65 -2.61
N PRO A 34 -7.38 6.72 -3.79
CA PRO A 34 -8.13 5.59 -4.30
C PRO A 34 -7.16 4.42 -4.39
N LEU A 35 -7.33 3.44 -3.51
CA LEU A 35 -6.69 2.16 -3.63
C LEU A 35 -7.32 1.55 -4.88
N SER A 36 -6.72 1.80 -6.05
CA SER A 36 -7.00 1.02 -7.24
C SER A 36 -6.52 -0.39 -6.97
N SER A 37 -7.35 -1.17 -6.30
CA SER A 37 -7.14 -2.56 -5.94
C SER A 37 -7.31 -3.48 -7.15
N ALA A 38 -7.31 -2.94 -8.37
CA ALA A 38 -7.10 -3.73 -9.58
C ALA A 38 -5.62 -4.13 -9.69
N LEU A 39 -5.07 -4.72 -8.63
CA LEU A 39 -3.91 -5.59 -8.75
C LEU A 39 -4.35 -6.76 -9.63
N PRO A 40 -3.61 -7.08 -10.71
CA PRO A 40 -3.98 -8.20 -11.53
C PRO A 40 -4.03 -9.46 -10.66
N PRO A 41 -4.95 -10.39 -10.95
CA PRO A 41 -5.02 -11.66 -10.25
C PRO A 41 -3.64 -12.29 -10.14
N CYS A 42 -3.10 -12.41 -8.92
CA CYS A 42 -1.80 -13.02 -8.69
C CYS A 42 -1.77 -14.44 -9.24
N GLY A 43 -0.76 -14.77 -10.05
CA GLY A 43 -0.58 -16.09 -10.66
C GLY A 43 0.04 -17.15 -9.73
N CYS A 44 0.27 -16.82 -8.45
CA CYS A 44 0.97 -17.72 -7.53
C CYS A 44 0.10 -18.89 -7.06
N LYS A 45 0.75 -19.97 -6.58
CA LYS A 45 0.08 -21.19 -6.08
C LYS A 45 -0.91 -20.94 -4.94
N ARG A 46 -0.79 -19.82 -4.22
CA ARG A 46 -1.74 -19.43 -3.17
C ARG A 46 -3.04 -18.93 -3.78
N CYS A 47 -2.96 -17.99 -4.72
CA CYS A 47 -4.13 -17.35 -5.34
C CYS A 47 -4.89 -18.25 -6.32
N ARG A 48 -4.21 -19.21 -6.97
CA ARG A 48 -4.85 -20.19 -7.87
C ARG A 48 -5.80 -21.16 -7.16
N ARG A 49 -5.57 -21.48 -5.88
CA ARG A 49 -6.40 -22.46 -5.14
C ARG A 49 -7.73 -21.86 -4.67
N SER A 50 -7.76 -20.57 -4.38
CA SER A 50 -8.93 -19.88 -3.81
C SER A 50 -10.08 -19.68 -4.79
N ARG A 51 -9.85 -19.77 -6.11
CA ARG A 51 -10.89 -19.53 -7.14
C ARG A 51 -11.80 -20.72 -7.43
N HIS A 52 -11.53 -21.88 -6.83
CA HIS A 52 -12.30 -23.10 -7.10
C HIS A 52 -13.36 -23.41 -6.02
N THR A 53 -13.51 -22.57 -4.99
CA THR A 53 -14.40 -22.87 -3.83
C THR A 53 -15.48 -21.82 -3.60
N GLU A 54 -16.12 -21.33 -4.65
CA GLU A 54 -17.38 -20.60 -4.49
C GLU A 54 -18.35 -20.96 -5.63
N PRO A 55 -19.32 -21.87 -5.40
CA PRO A 55 -20.48 -21.91 -6.28
C PRO A 55 -21.26 -20.63 -6.01
N ALA A 56 -21.36 -19.78 -7.03
CA ALA A 56 -22.17 -18.59 -7.03
C ALA A 56 -23.65 -18.98 -6.88
N THR A 57 -24.16 -18.98 -5.65
CA THR A 57 -25.60 -18.91 -5.40
C THR A 57 -25.98 -17.43 -5.47
N PRO A 58 -26.79 -16.99 -6.46
CA PRO A 58 -27.27 -15.62 -6.47
C PRO A 58 -28.20 -15.37 -5.27
N PRO A 59 -28.19 -14.17 -4.66
CA PRO A 59 -29.16 -13.85 -3.64
C PRO A 59 -30.55 -13.71 -4.28
N ASP A 60 -31.44 -14.62 -3.92
CA ASP A 60 -32.88 -14.54 -4.19
C ASP A 60 -33.45 -13.41 -3.32
N HIS A 61 -33.77 -12.27 -3.93
CA HIS A 61 -34.50 -11.19 -3.28
C HIS A 61 -35.98 -11.36 -3.58
N ARG A 62 -36.71 -11.94 -2.62
CA ARG A 62 -38.18 -11.92 -2.59
C ARG A 62 -38.67 -11.31 -1.29
#